data_AF-A0A533Y9K6-F1
#
_entry.id   AF-A0A533Y9K6-F1
#
_cell.length_a   1.000
_cell.length_b   1.000
_cell.length_c   1.000
_cell.angle_alpha   90.00
_cell.angle_beta   90.00
_cell.angle_gamma   90.00
#
_symmetry.space_group_name_H-M   'P 1'
#
loop_
_entity.id
_entity.type
_entity.pdbx_description
1 polymer ?
#
loop_
_entity_poly.entity_id
_entity_poly.type
_entity_poly.pdbx_seq_one_letter_code
_entity_poly.pdbx_strand_id
1 'polypeptide(L)'
;MKIMNSATCRLFLLLALLWLPSSTGAEEVDVAAEVKKHLNDPVACGCSLQDDIDLKSRISSLNAVITEFHAQKKTYSGSKQTLTPVIRKTVSDAVAQKLNNAKDSKAKDYGATTYDFGCFTIINSDATPCLRGALDDHESVHRKACDDHPLGWRYDQLVGDWIQEEIDAYQKELDRLNAELNKKLPFCTLDPSVKKALWDIAAEKDRESEAKEILDWVSGLFN
;
A
#
# COMPACT_ATOMS: atom_id res chain seq x y z
N MET A 1 -47.84 -54.21 -39.96
CA MET A 1 -47.46 -53.32 -38.83
C MET A 1 -48.06 -51.95 -39.13
N LYS A 2 -49.21 -51.61 -38.54
CA LYS A 2 -49.43 -50.98 -37.22
C LYS A 2 -49.03 -49.48 -37.17
N ILE A 3 -50.10 -48.66 -37.09
CA ILE A 3 -50.28 -47.40 -36.32
C ILE A 3 -49.63 -46.14 -36.94
N MET A 4 -50.37 -45.18 -37.53
CA MET A 4 -51.30 -44.13 -37.01
C MET A 4 -50.69 -43.04 -36.10
N ASN A 5 -51.14 -41.80 -36.38
CA ASN A 5 -51.42 -40.69 -35.44
C ASN A 5 -50.29 -39.71 -35.07
N SER A 6 -50.36 -38.44 -35.54
CA SER A 6 -51.18 -37.29 -35.07
C SER A 6 -50.56 -36.66 -33.81
N ALA A 7 -50.06 -35.43 -33.86
CA ALA A 7 -50.80 -34.18 -33.66
C ALA A 7 -50.34 -33.47 -32.39
N THR A 8 -50.03 -32.18 -32.55
CA THR A 8 -50.31 -31.08 -31.61
C THR A 8 -49.57 -30.97 -30.26
N CYS A 9 -49.42 -29.71 -29.85
CA CYS A 9 -49.08 -29.22 -28.52
C CYS A 9 -47.61 -29.35 -28.08
N ARG A 10 -46.86 -28.26 -28.25
CA ARG A 10 -46.16 -27.57 -27.14
C ARG A 10 -45.47 -26.30 -27.64
N LEU A 11 -46.23 -25.42 -28.28
CA LEU A 11 -45.84 -24.03 -28.53
C LEU A 11 -46.63 -23.10 -27.60
N PHE A 12 -46.59 -23.35 -26.29
CA PHE A 12 -47.33 -22.57 -25.28
C PHE A 12 -46.73 -22.68 -23.88
N LEU A 13 -45.40 -22.61 -23.74
CA LEU A 13 -44.74 -22.59 -22.41
C LEU A 13 -43.58 -21.60 -22.27
N LEU A 14 -43.41 -20.64 -23.21
CA LEU A 14 -42.34 -19.64 -23.15
C LEU A 14 -42.83 -18.18 -23.02
N LEU A 15 -44.12 -17.95 -22.72
CA LEU A 15 -44.67 -16.59 -22.58
C LEU A 15 -45.17 -16.26 -21.16
N ALA A 16 -44.94 -17.13 -20.17
CA ALA A 16 -45.40 -16.91 -18.79
C ALA A 16 -44.32 -16.39 -17.81
N LEU A 17 -43.12 -16.06 -18.29
CA LEU A 17 -42.04 -15.47 -17.46
C LEU A 17 -41.81 -13.97 -17.70
N LEU A 18 -42.61 -13.33 -18.56
CA LEU A 18 -42.47 -11.90 -18.88
C LEU A 18 -43.27 -10.96 -17.96
N TRP A 19 -43.94 -11.48 -16.93
CA TRP A 19 -44.77 -10.68 -16.02
C TRP A 19 -44.47 -11.02 -14.55
N LEU A 20 -43.20 -10.94 -14.17
CA LEU A 20 -42.89 -10.56 -12.79
C LEU A 20 -42.97 -9.03 -12.74
N PRO A 21 -43.89 -8.43 -11.95
CA PRO A 21 -43.84 -7.00 -11.73
C PRO A 21 -42.48 -6.71 -11.10
N SER A 22 -41.65 -5.96 -11.82
CA SER A 22 -40.40 -5.41 -11.34
C SER A 22 -40.72 -4.64 -10.06
N SER A 23 -40.42 -5.25 -8.93
CA SER A 23 -40.53 -4.60 -7.63
C SER A 23 -39.54 -3.43 -7.64
N THR A 24 -40.09 -2.22 -7.71
CA THR A 24 -39.74 -1.09 -6.85
C THR A 24 -38.26 -0.99 -6.45
N GLY A 25 -37.54 -0.08 -7.12
CA GLY A 25 -36.71 0.90 -6.40
C GLY A 25 -35.26 0.54 -6.08
N ALA A 26 -34.55 -0.18 -6.93
CA ALA A 26 -33.10 0.01 -7.02
C ALA A 26 -32.87 1.10 -8.07
N GLU A 27 -32.50 2.32 -7.65
CA GLU A 27 -31.91 3.28 -8.57
C GLU A 27 -30.69 2.60 -9.18
N GLU A 28 -30.77 2.27 -10.47
CA GLU A 28 -29.64 1.73 -11.21
C GLU A 28 -28.56 2.81 -11.24
N VAL A 29 -27.43 2.54 -10.57
CA VAL A 29 -26.32 3.48 -10.51
C VAL A 29 -25.81 3.70 -11.93
N ASP A 30 -25.88 4.94 -12.43
CA ASP A 30 -25.21 5.32 -13.67
C ASP A 30 -23.69 5.34 -13.44
N VAL A 31 -23.06 4.19 -13.66
CA VAL A 31 -21.63 3.97 -13.45
C VAL A 31 -20.79 4.98 -14.24
N ALA A 32 -21.20 5.32 -15.47
CA ALA A 32 -20.44 6.24 -16.31
C ALA A 32 -20.47 7.67 -15.75
N ALA A 33 -21.63 8.12 -15.27
CA ALA A 33 -21.77 9.42 -14.63
C ALA A 33 -20.98 9.49 -13.31
N GLU A 34 -21.08 8.47 -12.45
CA GLU A 34 -20.37 8.44 -11.18
C GLU A 34 -18.86 8.32 -11.36
N VAL A 35 -18.37 7.50 -12.31
CA VAL A 35 -16.93 7.45 -12.65
C VAL A 35 -16.44 8.81 -13.12
N LYS A 36 -17.19 9.51 -13.98
CA LYS A 36 -16.79 10.85 -14.47
C LYS A 36 -16.70 11.88 -13.35
N LYS A 37 -17.61 11.81 -12.37
CA LYS A 37 -17.63 12.69 -11.19
C LYS A 37 -16.42 12.47 -10.28
N HIS A 38 -16.00 11.21 -10.13
CA HIS A 38 -14.92 10.80 -9.23
C HIS A 38 -13.56 10.57 -9.94
N LEU A 39 -13.46 10.90 -11.23
CA LEU A 39 -12.27 10.60 -12.06
C LEU A 39 -10.97 11.24 -11.56
N ASN A 40 -11.08 12.36 -10.86
CA ASN A 40 -9.96 13.11 -10.30
C ASN A 40 -9.80 12.92 -8.78
N ASP A 41 -10.67 12.12 -8.16
CA ASP A 41 -10.57 11.85 -6.74
C ASP A 41 -9.43 10.86 -6.45
N PRO A 42 -8.71 11.02 -5.33
CA PRO A 42 -7.69 10.07 -4.93
C PRO A 42 -8.25 8.66 -4.77
N VAL A 43 -7.67 7.71 -5.50
CA VAL A 43 -8.02 6.29 -5.42
C VAL A 43 -7.33 5.67 -4.21
N ALA A 44 -8.11 4.99 -3.36
CA ALA A 44 -7.55 4.31 -2.19
C ALA A 44 -6.80 3.04 -2.61
N CYS A 45 -5.70 2.74 -1.93
CA CYS A 45 -4.90 1.53 -2.13
C CYS A 45 -5.66 0.19 -1.86
N GLY A 46 -6.79 0.22 -1.14
CA GLY A 46 -7.56 -0.98 -0.80
C GLY A 46 -8.71 -0.69 0.15
N CYS A 47 -9.77 -1.51 0.07
CA CYS A 47 -11.02 -1.31 0.82
C CYS A 47 -11.45 -2.53 1.65
N SER A 48 -10.60 -3.56 1.79
CA SER A 48 -10.93 -4.69 2.65
C SER A 48 -10.84 -4.29 4.13
N LEU A 49 -11.49 -5.06 4.99
CA LEU A 49 -11.36 -4.90 6.44
C LEU A 49 -9.90 -5.11 6.90
N GLN A 50 -9.18 -6.08 6.30
CA GLN A 50 -7.78 -6.31 6.63
C GLN A 50 -6.91 -5.11 6.23
N ASP A 51 -7.16 -4.47 5.08
CA ASP A 51 -6.43 -3.25 4.68
C ASP A 51 -6.63 -2.11 5.68
N ASP A 52 -7.80 -2.01 6.31
CA ASP A 52 -8.07 -1.00 7.34
C ASP A 52 -7.34 -1.31 8.66
N ILE A 53 -7.40 -2.57 9.10
CA ILE A 53 -6.70 -3.04 10.32
C ILE A 53 -5.19 -2.87 10.16
N ASP A 54 -4.62 -3.38 9.06
CA ASP A 54 -3.20 -3.34 8.78
C ASP A 54 -2.69 -1.89 8.72
N LEU A 55 -3.40 -1.02 8.02
CA LEU A 55 -3.02 0.38 7.85
C LEU A 55 -3.09 1.17 9.17
N LYS A 56 -4.19 1.05 9.93
CA LYS A 56 -4.33 1.73 11.23
C LYS A 56 -3.33 1.21 12.27
N SER A 57 -3.12 -0.10 12.32
CA SER A 57 -2.14 -0.73 13.20
C SER A 57 -0.72 -0.28 12.88
N ARG A 58 -0.36 -0.20 11.59
CA ARG A 58 0.94 0.30 11.16
C ARG A 58 1.12 1.76 11.52
N ILE A 59 0.15 2.65 11.26
CA ILE A 59 0.19 4.06 11.69
C ILE A 59 0.41 4.19 13.20
N SER A 60 -0.33 3.42 14.02
CA SER A 60 -0.16 3.38 15.47
C SER A 60 1.27 2.96 15.86
N SER A 61 1.76 1.89 15.24
CA SER A 61 3.10 1.36 15.46
C SER A 61 4.19 2.36 15.09
N LEU A 62 4.06 3.04 13.93
CA LEU A 62 5.03 4.03 13.46
C LEU A 62 5.11 5.25 14.38
N ASN A 63 3.98 5.76 14.87
CA ASN A 63 3.98 6.85 15.84
C ASN A 63 4.74 6.46 17.13
N ALA A 64 4.56 5.22 17.60
CA ALA A 64 5.28 4.72 18.78
C ALA A 64 6.78 4.53 18.51
N VAL A 65 7.13 4.00 17.34
CA VAL A 65 8.52 3.79 16.90
C VAL A 65 9.26 5.12 16.73
N ILE A 66 8.68 6.10 16.04
CA ILE A 66 9.25 7.44 15.85
C ILE A 66 9.47 8.13 17.21
N THR A 67 8.50 8.02 18.12
CA THR A 67 8.63 8.55 19.48
C THR A 67 9.81 7.92 20.22
N GLU A 68 9.99 6.60 20.09
CA GLU A 68 11.10 5.89 20.72
C GLU A 68 12.44 6.27 20.10
N PHE A 69 12.55 6.36 18.78
CA PHE A 69 13.77 6.84 18.15
C PHE A 69 14.12 8.27 18.57
N HIS A 70 13.14 9.16 18.72
CA HIS A 70 13.40 10.48 19.30
C HIS A 70 13.90 10.41 20.75
N ALA A 71 13.40 9.48 21.56
CA ALA A 71 13.91 9.25 22.91
C ALA A 71 15.35 8.74 22.90
N GLN A 72 15.65 7.76 22.04
CA GLN A 72 16.99 7.21 21.85
C GLN A 72 17.96 8.27 21.31
N LYS A 73 17.53 9.11 20.36
CA LYS A 73 18.33 10.21 19.82
C LYS A 73 18.80 11.17 20.90
N LYS A 74 17.97 11.44 21.92
CA LYS A 74 18.35 12.29 23.07
C LYS A 74 19.49 11.67 23.87
N THR A 75 19.48 10.35 24.08
CA THR A 75 20.55 9.61 24.78
C THR A 75 21.90 9.75 24.08
N TYR A 76 21.89 9.78 22.74
CA TYR A 76 23.10 9.88 21.91
C TYR A 76 23.35 11.31 21.38
N SER A 77 22.62 12.31 21.85
CA SER A 77 22.75 13.68 21.37
C SER A 77 24.14 14.24 21.68
N GLY A 78 24.85 14.72 20.66
CA GLY A 78 26.23 15.20 20.77
C GLY A 78 27.28 14.10 20.97
N SER A 79 26.88 12.83 20.98
CA SER A 79 27.80 11.69 21.01
C SER A 79 28.52 11.53 19.67
N LYS A 80 29.82 11.20 19.72
CA LYS A 80 30.61 10.77 18.56
C LYS A 80 30.79 9.26 18.51
N GLN A 81 29.94 8.51 19.21
CA GLN A 81 29.98 7.05 19.18
C GLN A 81 29.56 6.56 17.78
N THR A 82 30.41 5.72 17.20
CA THR A 82 30.08 4.94 16.01
C THR A 82 29.07 3.85 16.35
N LEU A 83 28.19 3.55 15.41
CA LEU A 83 27.22 2.47 15.51
C LEU A 83 27.94 1.13 15.60
N THR A 84 27.77 0.45 16.73
CA THR A 84 28.25 -0.93 16.90
C THR A 84 27.08 -1.91 16.83
N PRO A 85 27.31 -3.20 16.52
CA PRO A 85 26.25 -4.20 16.54
C PRO A 85 25.50 -4.26 17.89
N VAL A 86 26.20 -4.03 19.00
CA VAL A 86 25.61 -4.00 20.35
C VAL A 86 24.67 -2.80 20.49
N ILE A 87 25.11 -1.60 20.12
CA ILE A 87 24.28 -0.39 20.20
C ILE A 87 23.07 -0.51 19.28
N ARG A 88 23.27 -0.95 18.03
CA ARG A 88 22.19 -1.18 17.06
C ARG A 88 21.15 -2.13 17.65
N LYS A 89 21.60 -3.28 18.19
CA LYS A 89 20.71 -4.25 18.82
C LYS A 89 19.93 -3.64 19.99
N THR A 90 20.60 -2.91 20.89
CA THR A 90 19.94 -2.28 22.05
C THR A 90 18.84 -1.30 21.61
N VAL A 91 19.13 -0.43 20.64
CA VAL A 91 18.14 0.52 20.13
C VAL A 91 17.03 -0.20 19.38
N SER A 92 17.35 -1.15 18.51
CA SER A 92 16.37 -1.95 17.77
C SER A 92 15.46 -2.77 18.69
N ASP A 93 15.98 -3.34 19.78
CA ASP A 93 15.17 -4.08 20.77
C ASP A 93 14.17 -3.14 21.47
N ALA A 94 14.61 -1.93 21.86
CA ALA A 94 13.75 -0.93 22.50
C ALA A 94 12.62 -0.47 21.55
N VAL A 95 12.98 -0.20 20.30
CA VAL A 95 12.04 0.16 19.23
C VAL A 95 11.06 -0.98 18.93
N ALA A 96 11.55 -2.21 18.81
CA ALA A 96 10.73 -3.39 18.55
C ALA A 96 9.73 -3.64 19.68
N GLN A 97 10.11 -3.37 20.93
CA GLN A 97 9.18 -3.43 22.06
C GLN A 97 8.04 -2.42 21.91
N LYS A 98 8.34 -1.18 21.51
CA LYS A 98 7.32 -0.14 21.29
C LYS A 98 6.40 -0.46 20.12
N LEU A 99 6.97 -0.97 19.03
CA LEU A 99 6.21 -1.48 17.89
C LEU A 99 5.22 -2.56 18.33
N ASN A 100 5.70 -3.60 19.01
CA ASN A 100 4.86 -4.73 19.43
C ASN A 100 3.76 -4.33 20.42
N ASN A 101 4.02 -3.34 21.28
CA ASN A 101 3.02 -2.82 22.22
C ASN A 101 1.92 -1.99 21.54
N ALA A 102 2.24 -1.31 20.44
CA ALA A 102 1.31 -0.44 19.71
C ALA A 102 0.53 -1.15 18.60
N LYS A 103 0.98 -2.34 18.20
CA LYS A 103 0.41 -3.15 17.13
C LYS A 103 -0.92 -3.79 17.53
N ASP A 104 -1.91 -3.71 16.66
CA ASP A 104 -3.14 -4.52 16.76
C ASP A 104 -2.80 -6.00 16.53
N SER A 105 -3.28 -6.89 17.40
CA SER A 105 -3.01 -8.34 17.32
C SER A 105 -3.61 -9.00 16.08
N LYS A 106 -4.55 -8.36 15.39
CA LYS A 106 -5.16 -8.82 14.13
C LYS A 106 -4.44 -8.30 12.89
N ALA A 107 -3.50 -7.37 13.06
CA ALA A 107 -2.73 -6.84 11.94
C ALA A 107 -1.67 -7.86 11.50
N LYS A 108 -1.45 -7.93 10.19
CA LYS A 108 -0.39 -8.72 9.59
C LYS A 108 0.92 -7.94 9.58
N ASP A 109 2.02 -8.69 9.74
CA ASP A 109 3.36 -8.13 9.69
C ASP A 109 3.91 -8.18 8.27
N TYR A 110 4.27 -7.01 7.75
CA TYR A 110 4.99 -6.87 6.49
C TYR A 110 6.25 -6.05 6.75
N GLY A 111 7.37 -6.56 6.24
CA GLY A 111 8.65 -5.91 6.35
C GLY A 111 9.22 -5.62 4.97
N ALA A 112 10.22 -4.76 4.96
CA ALA A 112 11.11 -4.57 3.85
C ALA A 112 12.54 -4.45 4.40
N THR A 113 13.52 -4.64 3.53
CA THR A 113 14.93 -4.52 3.87
C THR A 113 15.69 -4.02 2.65
N THR A 114 16.47 -2.95 2.84
CA THR A 114 17.55 -2.56 1.95
C THR A 114 18.82 -3.32 2.32
N TYR A 115 19.43 -3.99 1.34
CA TYR A 115 20.65 -4.76 1.51
C TYR A 115 21.88 -3.91 1.25
N ASP A 116 22.82 -3.95 2.20
CA ASP A 116 24.08 -3.19 2.14
C ASP A 116 24.91 -3.56 0.90
N PHE A 117 24.87 -4.83 0.44
CA PHE A 117 25.56 -5.24 -0.77
C PHE A 117 24.75 -4.84 -2.01
N GLY A 118 25.05 -3.68 -2.59
CA GLY A 118 24.42 -3.22 -3.83
C GLY A 118 23.12 -2.42 -3.66
N CYS A 119 22.83 -1.96 -2.45
CA CYS A 119 21.81 -0.93 -2.16
C CYS A 119 20.42 -1.21 -2.75
N PHE A 120 20.03 -2.47 -2.87
CA PHE A 120 18.73 -2.87 -3.39
C PHE A 120 17.76 -3.23 -2.26
N THR A 121 16.47 -3.03 -2.51
CA THR A 121 15.41 -3.25 -1.53
C THR A 121 14.62 -4.52 -1.86
N ILE A 122 14.34 -5.34 -0.86
CA ILE A 122 13.32 -6.40 -0.95
C ILE A 122 12.16 -6.02 -0.03
N ILE A 123 10.96 -6.00 -0.60
CA ILE A 123 9.70 -5.79 0.14
C ILE A 123 8.96 -7.12 0.17
N ASN A 124 8.36 -7.47 1.31
CA ASN A 124 7.52 -8.66 1.44
C ASN A 124 6.53 -8.76 0.25
N SER A 125 6.54 -9.88 -0.46
CA SER A 125 5.68 -10.11 -1.64
C SER A 125 4.20 -10.02 -1.31
N ASP A 126 3.84 -10.34 -0.07
CA ASP A 126 2.46 -10.42 0.39
C ASP A 126 1.97 -9.09 0.98
N ALA A 127 2.84 -8.05 1.02
CA ALA A 127 2.46 -6.72 1.45
C ALA A 127 1.27 -6.22 0.63
N THR A 128 0.22 -5.78 1.32
CA THR A 128 -0.96 -5.21 0.67
C THR A 128 -0.55 -3.99 -0.17
N PRO A 129 -1.33 -3.61 -1.20
CA PRO A 129 -1.01 -2.43 -2.00
C PRO A 129 -0.84 -1.16 -1.14
N CYS A 130 -1.62 -1.06 -0.05
CA CYS A 130 -1.54 0.03 0.92
C CYS A 130 -0.19 0.12 1.64
N LEU A 131 0.39 -1.01 2.03
CA LEU A 131 1.65 -1.04 2.77
C LEU A 131 2.86 -1.09 1.85
N ARG A 132 2.74 -1.72 0.68
CA ARG A 132 3.88 -1.90 -0.25
C ARG A 132 4.51 -0.56 -0.65
N GLY A 133 3.69 0.42 -1.03
CA GLY A 133 4.19 1.75 -1.39
C GLY A 133 4.82 2.49 -0.22
N ALA A 134 4.25 2.36 0.99
CA ALA A 134 4.80 2.98 2.19
C ALA A 134 6.14 2.33 2.61
N LEU A 135 6.26 1.01 2.48
CA LEU A 135 7.50 0.29 2.71
C LEU A 135 8.58 0.66 1.69
N ASP A 136 8.25 0.84 0.41
CA ASP A 136 9.25 1.35 -0.56
C ASP A 136 9.66 2.79 -0.23
N ASP A 137 8.72 3.63 0.19
CA ASP A 137 9.03 4.99 0.65
C ASP A 137 10.00 4.97 1.85
N HIS A 138 9.79 4.10 2.84
CA HIS A 138 10.71 3.87 3.95
C HIS A 138 12.10 3.49 3.44
N GLU A 139 12.17 2.43 2.64
CA GLU A 139 13.43 1.86 2.16
C GLU A 139 14.15 2.77 1.17
N SER A 140 13.46 3.69 0.50
CA SER A 140 14.10 4.69 -0.36
C SER A 140 15.05 5.61 0.39
N VAL A 141 14.82 5.84 1.69
CA VAL A 141 15.73 6.62 2.55
C VAL A 141 17.01 5.84 2.78
N HIS A 142 16.88 4.56 3.12
CA HIS A 142 18.00 3.63 3.30
C HIS A 142 18.80 3.42 2.00
N ARG A 143 18.11 3.21 0.88
CA ARG A 143 18.70 3.08 -0.45
C ARG A 143 19.53 4.31 -0.82
N LYS A 144 18.99 5.51 -0.65
CA LYS A 144 19.72 6.77 -0.88
C LYS A 144 20.98 6.85 -0.03
N ALA A 145 20.87 6.57 1.26
CA ALA A 145 22.01 6.68 2.17
C ALA A 145 23.10 5.63 1.88
N CYS A 146 22.68 4.43 1.44
CA CYS A 146 23.58 3.39 0.92
C CYS A 146 24.27 3.81 -0.39
N ASP A 147 23.53 4.36 -1.36
CA ASP A 147 24.07 4.83 -2.64
C ASP A 147 25.12 5.94 -2.44
N ASP A 148 24.91 6.82 -1.46
CA ASP A 148 25.85 7.87 -1.08
C ASP A 148 27.12 7.30 -0.39
N HIS A 149 27.07 6.08 0.17
CA HIS A 149 28.14 5.45 0.96
C HIS A 149 28.28 3.93 0.70
N PRO A 150 28.59 3.47 -0.52
CA PRO A 150 28.42 2.08 -0.94
C PRO A 150 29.32 1.04 -0.24
N LEU A 151 30.34 1.47 0.52
CA LEU A 151 31.17 0.61 1.34
C LEU A 151 30.95 0.94 2.81
N GLY A 152 30.34 0.02 3.56
CA GLY A 152 30.29 0.12 5.02
C GLY A 152 29.31 1.14 5.58
N TRP A 153 28.31 1.59 4.81
CA TRP A 153 27.29 2.56 5.23
C TRP A 153 26.75 2.35 6.65
N ARG A 154 26.49 1.09 7.06
CA ARG A 154 26.01 0.76 8.42
C ARG A 154 27.11 0.62 9.48
N TYR A 155 28.38 0.46 9.10
CA TYR A 155 29.48 0.11 10.02
C TYR A 155 30.28 1.33 10.51
N ASP A 156 30.28 2.43 9.75
CA ASP A 156 31.02 3.66 10.10
C ASP A 156 30.11 4.83 10.51
N GLN A 157 28.79 4.65 10.47
CA GLN A 157 27.81 5.68 10.80
C GLN A 157 27.87 6.05 12.29
N LEU A 158 27.73 7.34 12.62
CA LEU A 158 27.49 7.76 14.00
C LEU A 158 26.11 7.28 14.45
N VAL A 159 25.98 6.88 15.72
CA VAL A 159 24.69 6.41 16.27
C VAL A 159 23.58 7.46 16.08
N GLY A 160 23.89 8.74 16.24
CA GLY A 160 22.93 9.83 16.05
C GLY A 160 22.44 9.99 14.61
N ASP A 161 23.33 9.75 13.63
CA ASP A 161 22.98 9.83 12.21
C ASP A 161 22.13 8.63 11.79
N TRP A 162 22.49 7.43 12.28
CA TRP A 162 21.68 6.24 12.07
C TRP A 162 20.27 6.40 12.64
N ILE A 163 20.14 6.88 13.88
CA ILE A 163 18.83 7.13 14.48
C ILE A 163 18.03 8.17 13.66
N GLN A 164 18.69 9.22 13.16
CA GLN A 164 18.01 10.22 12.35
C GLN A 164 17.52 9.63 11.01
N GLU A 165 18.33 8.81 10.36
CA GLU A 165 17.96 8.11 9.14
C GLU A 165 16.72 7.22 9.34
N GLU A 166 16.67 6.45 10.44
CA GLU A 166 15.49 5.63 10.78
C GLU A 166 14.25 6.52 11.05
N ILE A 167 14.41 7.66 11.74
CA ILE A 167 13.32 8.63 11.95
C ILE A 167 12.77 9.11 10.60
N ASP A 168 13.65 9.50 9.68
CA ASP A 168 13.26 10.02 8.37
C ASP A 168 12.56 8.94 7.52
N ALA A 169 13.05 7.69 7.58
CA ALA A 169 12.44 6.54 6.92
C ALA A 169 11.03 6.26 7.46
N TYR A 170 10.86 6.18 8.78
CA TYR A 170 9.55 5.95 9.40
C TYR A 170 8.59 7.13 9.24
N GLN A 171 9.07 8.37 9.23
CA GLN A 171 8.22 9.52 8.98
C GLN A 171 7.67 9.51 7.56
N LYS A 172 8.51 9.18 6.56
CA LYS A 172 8.08 9.07 5.17
C LYS A 172 7.04 7.96 4.98
N GLU A 173 7.23 6.82 5.64
CA GLU A 173 6.23 5.75 5.68
C GLU A 173 4.91 6.23 6.30
N LEU A 174 4.98 6.89 7.45
CA LEU A 174 3.82 7.40 8.18
C LEU A 174 3.03 8.43 7.36
N ASP A 175 3.70 9.34 6.67
CA ASP A 175 3.07 10.34 5.81
C ASP A 175 2.29 9.68 4.67
N ARG A 176 2.89 8.67 4.01
CA ARG A 176 2.22 7.88 2.97
C ARG A 176 0.98 7.17 3.52
N LEU A 177 1.08 6.51 4.66
CA LEU A 177 -0.04 5.77 5.25
C LEU A 177 -1.19 6.69 5.70
N ASN A 178 -0.87 7.86 6.27
CA ASN A 178 -1.90 8.86 6.60
C ASN A 178 -2.59 9.39 5.35
N ALA A 179 -1.84 9.62 4.26
CA ALA A 179 -2.43 9.98 2.99
C ALA A 179 -3.39 8.89 2.51
N GLU A 180 -2.97 7.61 2.52
CA GLU A 180 -3.84 6.48 2.14
C GLU A 180 -5.08 6.35 3.03
N LEU A 181 -4.95 6.55 4.35
CA LEU A 181 -6.10 6.55 5.27
C LEU A 181 -7.16 7.57 4.85
N ASN A 182 -6.72 8.77 4.48
CA ASN A 182 -7.61 9.86 4.07
C ASN A 182 -8.33 9.56 2.74
N LYS A 183 -7.72 8.77 1.84
CA LYS A 183 -8.36 8.34 0.58
C LYS A 183 -9.45 7.30 0.83
N LYS A 184 -9.28 6.41 1.83
CA LYS A 184 -10.19 5.29 2.06
C LYS A 184 -11.63 5.72 2.33
N LEU A 185 -11.86 6.74 3.15
CA LEU A 185 -13.22 7.15 3.54
C LEU A 185 -14.11 7.52 2.34
N PRO A 186 -13.75 8.50 1.49
CA PRO A 186 -14.58 8.86 0.34
C PRO A 186 -14.60 7.78 -0.74
N PHE A 187 -13.49 7.06 -0.95
CA PHE A 187 -13.39 6.09 -2.04
C PHE A 187 -14.10 4.76 -1.71
N CYS A 188 -13.91 4.21 -0.51
CA CYS A 188 -14.42 2.88 -0.18
C CYS A 188 -15.93 2.82 0.00
N THR A 189 -16.59 3.99 0.18
CA THR A 189 -18.06 4.12 0.22
C THR A 189 -18.72 4.12 -1.16
N LEU A 190 -17.95 4.28 -2.24
CA LEU A 190 -18.49 4.23 -3.60
C LEU A 190 -19.05 2.84 -3.94
N ASP A 191 -19.95 2.81 -4.92
CA ASP A 191 -20.48 1.58 -5.49
C ASP A 191 -19.34 0.65 -5.96
N PRO A 192 -19.42 -0.68 -5.74
CA PRO A 192 -18.37 -1.61 -6.15
C PRO A 192 -17.97 -1.52 -7.62
N SER A 193 -18.92 -1.26 -8.53
CA SER A 193 -18.65 -1.13 -9.96
C SER A 193 -17.89 0.15 -10.29
N VAL A 194 -18.23 1.26 -9.62
CA VAL A 194 -17.54 2.55 -9.74
C VAL A 194 -16.12 2.45 -9.18
N LYS A 195 -15.93 1.82 -8.00
CA LYS A 195 -14.59 1.58 -7.42
C LYS A 195 -13.70 0.80 -8.36
N LYS A 196 -14.23 -0.28 -8.92
CA LYS A 196 -13.48 -1.12 -9.87
C LYS A 196 -13.05 -0.32 -11.09
N ALA A 197 -13.97 0.43 -11.71
CA ALA A 197 -13.66 1.25 -12.87
C ALA A 197 -12.58 2.31 -12.57
N LEU A 198 -12.66 2.99 -11.40
CA LEU A 198 -11.66 3.97 -10.99
C LEU A 198 -10.29 3.33 -10.69
N TRP A 199 -10.26 2.13 -10.08
CA TRP A 199 -9.02 1.36 -9.92
C TRP A 199 -8.41 0.97 -11.26
N ASP A 200 -9.22 0.48 -12.20
CA ASP A 200 -8.75 0.08 -13.53
C ASP A 200 -8.16 1.28 -14.29
N ILE A 201 -8.81 2.46 -14.21
CA ILE A 201 -8.32 3.70 -14.81
C ILE A 201 -7.02 4.17 -14.13
N ALA A 202 -6.93 4.12 -12.80
CA ALA A 202 -5.72 4.50 -12.08
C ALA A 202 -4.55 3.58 -12.45
N ALA A 203 -4.78 2.27 -12.50
CA ALA A 203 -3.76 1.30 -12.88
C ALA A 203 -3.30 1.47 -14.34
N GLU A 204 -4.18 1.89 -15.26
CA GLU A 204 -3.77 2.22 -16.64
C GLU A 204 -2.91 3.48 -16.68
N LYS A 205 -3.29 4.54 -15.95
CA LYS A 205 -2.48 5.76 -15.86
C LYS A 205 -1.08 5.49 -15.29
N ASP A 206 -0.99 4.63 -14.28
CA ASP A 206 0.31 4.25 -13.69
C ASP A 206 1.17 3.50 -14.72
N ARG A 207 0.60 2.54 -15.47
CA ARG A 207 1.29 1.85 -16.57
C ARG A 207 1.75 2.80 -17.67
N GLU A 208 0.93 3.75 -18.07
CA GLU A 208 1.28 4.77 -19.07
C GLU A 208 2.43 5.66 -18.58
N SER A 209 2.43 6.04 -17.30
CA SER A 209 3.50 6.82 -16.68
C SER A 209 4.82 6.03 -16.65
N GLU A 210 4.79 4.78 -16.20
CA GLU A 210 5.98 3.90 -16.18
C GLU A 210 6.54 3.69 -17.59
N ALA A 211 5.67 3.41 -18.57
CA ALA A 211 6.08 3.24 -19.97
C ALA A 211 6.76 4.52 -20.51
N LYS A 212 6.23 5.69 -20.15
CA LYS A 212 6.81 6.97 -20.52
C LYS A 212 8.17 7.20 -19.86
N GLU A 213 8.30 6.94 -18.56
CA GLU A 213 9.58 7.08 -17.84
C GLU A 213 10.67 6.17 -18.43
N ILE A 214 10.32 4.93 -18.80
CA ILE A 214 11.24 4.01 -19.48
C ILE A 214 11.68 4.58 -20.84
N LEU A 215 10.73 5.09 -21.64
CA LEU A 215 11.05 5.69 -22.94
C LEU A 215 11.94 6.94 -22.80
N ASP A 216 11.66 7.79 -21.82
CA ASP A 216 12.46 9.00 -21.55
C ASP A 216 13.87 8.62 -21.08
N TRP A 217 14.02 7.61 -20.22
CA TRP A 217 15.33 7.10 -19.79
C TRP A 217 16.12 6.51 -20.96
N VAL A 218 15.50 5.65 -21.77
CA VAL A 218 16.14 5.08 -22.98
C VAL A 218 16.56 6.20 -23.93
N SER A 219 15.69 7.15 -24.20
CA SER A 219 15.98 8.26 -25.14
C SER A 219 17.05 9.21 -24.60
N GLY A 220 17.16 9.35 -23.27
CA GLY A 220 18.20 10.13 -22.61
C GLY A 220 19.58 9.44 -22.57
N LEU A 221 19.63 8.11 -22.67
CA LEU A 221 20.89 7.36 -22.76
C LEU A 221 21.52 7.35 -24.16
N PHE A 222 20.73 7.66 -25.19
CA PHE A 222 21.16 7.66 -26.60
C PHE A 222 21.30 9.07 -27.20
N ASN A 223 21.27 10.11 -26.37
CA ASN A 223 21.64 11.49 -26.71
C ASN A 223 22.86 11.93 -25.91
#